data_AF-A0A924DRJ5-F1
#
_entry.id   AF-A0A924DRJ5-F1
#
_cell.length_a   1.000
_cell.length_b   1.000
_cell.length_c   1.000
_cell.angle_alpha   90.00
_cell.angle_beta   90.00
_cell.angle_gamma   90.00
#
_symmetry.space_group_name_H-M   'P 1'
#
loop_
_entity.id
_entity.type
_entity.pdbx_description
1 polymer ?
#
loop_
_entity_poly.entity_id
_entity_poly.type
_entity_poly.pdbx_seq_one_letter_code
_entity_poly.pdbx_strand_id
1 'polypeptide(L)'
;MISTKLILTASLIAQIAFTAESVEKKLFTMEKNYHADNIMVINTLTDDSCKFVSKNNEYLDFYWLMDRATRKEINPVIRSQIQERVKFSSINNERNSYKIRLSDLSELNHDLEDTAMEVSSAVINGKCQVKSVLKLGPSGKYRKLNLKRTYCEVTTNLVGIPNGCKFLDLQGNDADTDEIIKIRFFKK
;
A
#
# COMPACT_ATOMS: atom_id res chain seq x y z
N MET A 1 22.99 22.01 -70.94
CA MET A 1 22.75 20.81 -70.11
C MET A 1 22.91 21.22 -68.65
N ILE A 2 21.82 21.42 -67.93
CA ILE A 2 21.84 21.83 -66.51
C ILE A 2 21.47 20.60 -65.69
N SER A 3 22.43 20.13 -64.90
CA SER A 3 22.31 18.96 -64.02
C SER A 3 21.56 19.35 -62.75
N THR A 4 20.36 18.81 -62.57
CA THR A 4 19.54 19.00 -61.38
C THR A 4 19.96 17.97 -60.33
N LYS A 5 20.61 18.43 -59.25
CA LYS A 5 20.95 17.59 -58.09
C LYS A 5 19.69 17.37 -57.24
N LEU A 6 19.25 16.12 -57.15
CA LEU A 6 18.26 15.65 -56.19
C LEU A 6 18.90 15.67 -54.79
N ILE A 7 18.33 16.42 -53.84
CA ILE A 7 18.70 16.35 -52.43
C ILE A 7 17.65 15.49 -51.73
N LEU A 8 18.02 14.25 -51.38
CA LEU A 8 17.22 13.40 -50.48
C LEU A 8 17.45 13.88 -49.05
N THR A 9 16.43 14.48 -48.42
CA THR A 9 16.39 14.73 -46.99
C THR A 9 15.83 13.50 -46.27
N ALA A 10 16.73 12.66 -45.73
CA ALA A 10 16.35 11.61 -44.80
C ALA A 10 15.96 12.24 -43.46
N SER A 11 14.66 12.25 -43.14
CA SER A 11 14.18 12.66 -41.82
C SER A 11 14.36 11.52 -40.83
N LEU A 12 15.35 11.66 -39.95
CA LEU A 12 15.60 10.74 -38.85
C LEU A 12 14.54 10.98 -37.76
N ILE A 13 13.49 10.16 -37.72
CA ILE A 13 12.50 10.18 -36.65
C ILE A 13 13.13 9.50 -35.44
N ALA A 14 13.61 10.29 -34.48
CA ALA A 14 14.01 9.79 -33.18
C ALA A 14 12.76 9.32 -32.40
N GLN A 15 12.58 8.01 -32.26
CA GLN A 15 11.59 7.45 -31.35
C GLN A 15 12.10 7.66 -29.92
N ILE A 16 11.58 8.68 -29.24
CA ILE A 16 11.82 8.88 -27.82
C ILE A 16 11.02 7.79 -27.09
N ALA A 17 11.71 6.76 -26.60
CA ALA A 17 11.12 5.82 -25.67
C ALA A 17 10.86 6.58 -24.36
N PHE A 18 9.62 6.98 -24.12
CA PHE A 18 9.19 7.48 -22.82
C PHE A 18 9.26 6.31 -21.85
N THR A 19 10.27 6.30 -20.99
CA THR A 19 10.25 5.47 -19.79
C THR A 19 9.16 6.05 -18.89
N ALA A 20 8.00 5.39 -18.82
CA ALA A 20 6.91 5.81 -17.94
C ALA A 20 7.44 5.93 -16.50
N GLU A 21 7.35 7.13 -15.93
CA GLU A 21 7.82 7.39 -14.58
C GLU A 21 6.81 6.77 -13.60
N SER A 22 7.28 5.88 -12.72
CA SER A 22 6.42 5.28 -11.71
C SER A 22 6.26 6.24 -10.53
N VAL A 23 5.02 6.58 -10.17
CA VAL A 23 4.70 7.48 -9.06
C VAL A 23 4.34 6.68 -7.82
N GLU A 24 4.99 7.00 -6.70
CA GLU A 24 4.70 6.39 -5.40
C GLU A 24 3.36 6.88 -4.83
N LYS A 25 2.57 5.93 -4.33
CA LYS A 25 1.27 6.17 -3.71
C LYS A 25 1.19 5.48 -2.35
N LYS A 26 1.04 6.27 -1.28
CA LYS A 26 0.80 5.77 0.07
C LYS A 26 -0.56 5.08 0.14
N LEU A 27 -0.60 3.89 0.74
CA LEU A 27 -1.83 3.17 1.06
C LEU A 27 -2.26 3.49 2.49
N PHE A 28 -1.48 3.03 3.47
CA PHE A 28 -1.76 3.21 4.90
C PHE A 28 -0.45 3.17 5.71
N THR A 29 -0.54 3.51 7.00
CA THR A 29 0.57 3.38 7.95
C THR A 29 0.37 2.23 8.93
N MET A 30 1.47 1.65 9.40
CA MET A 30 1.47 0.78 10.58
C MET A 30 2.25 1.43 11.71
N GLU A 31 1.58 1.62 12.83
CA GLU A 31 2.09 2.30 14.02
C GLU A 31 2.05 1.37 15.23
N LYS A 32 2.82 1.74 16.26
CA LYS A 32 2.97 0.98 17.50
C LYS A 32 3.35 1.90 18.66
N ASN A 33 3.07 1.49 19.89
CA ASN A 33 3.58 2.17 21.10
C ASN A 33 5.10 2.01 21.27
N TYR A 34 5.66 0.84 20.89
CA TYR A 34 7.08 0.54 21.03
C TYR A 34 7.90 1.23 19.94
N HIS A 35 8.77 2.17 20.29
CA HIS A 35 9.41 3.12 19.35
C HIS A 35 8.37 3.86 18.48
N ALA A 36 7.48 4.59 19.14
CA ALA A 36 6.32 5.24 18.53
C ALA A 36 6.66 6.27 17.42
N ASP A 37 7.87 6.81 17.42
CA ASP A 37 8.33 7.76 16.40
C ASP A 37 8.66 7.10 15.06
N ASN A 38 8.77 5.77 15.04
CA ASN A 38 9.07 4.98 13.85
C ASN A 38 7.78 4.42 13.25
N ILE A 39 7.27 5.13 12.23
CA ILE A 39 6.04 4.79 11.51
C ILE A 39 6.39 4.01 10.24
N MET A 40 5.82 2.83 10.08
CA MET A 40 5.93 2.08 8.83
C MET A 40 4.94 2.66 7.82
N VAL A 41 5.39 2.96 6.61
CA VAL A 41 4.51 3.33 5.50
C VAL A 41 4.45 2.17 4.53
N ILE A 42 3.22 1.77 4.20
CA ILE A 42 2.92 0.81 3.14
C ILE A 42 2.51 1.62 1.90
N ASN A 43 3.18 1.40 0.79
CA ASN A 43 2.93 2.12 -0.44
C ASN A 43 2.90 1.17 -1.65
N THR A 44 2.57 1.75 -2.79
CA THR A 44 2.53 1.08 -4.09
C THR A 44 3.00 2.06 -5.17
N LEU A 45 3.21 1.57 -6.38
CA LEU A 45 3.63 2.38 -7.52
C LEU A 45 2.54 2.35 -8.59
N THR A 46 2.29 3.50 -9.21
CA THR A 46 1.39 3.63 -10.37
C THR A 46 2.10 4.29 -11.55
N ASP A 47 1.79 3.90 -12.77
CA ASP A 47 2.21 4.62 -13.98
C ASP A 47 1.32 5.86 -14.26
N ASP A 48 1.64 6.57 -15.34
CA ASP A 48 0.89 7.75 -15.81
C ASP A 48 -0.56 7.44 -16.19
N SER A 49 -0.87 6.18 -16.50
CA SER A 49 -2.23 5.69 -16.76
C SER A 49 -2.96 5.26 -15.48
N CYS A 50 -2.39 5.54 -14.30
CA CYS A 50 -2.89 5.14 -13.00
C CYS A 50 -3.03 3.62 -12.84
N LYS A 51 -2.20 2.83 -13.54
CA LYS A 51 -2.12 1.38 -13.38
C LYS A 51 -1.00 1.03 -12.44
N PHE A 52 -1.19 0.00 -11.62
CA PHE A 52 -0.18 -0.52 -10.74
C PHE A 52 1.00 -1.10 -11.51
N VAL A 53 2.20 -0.74 -11.07
CA VAL A 53 3.46 -1.26 -11.60
C VAL A 53 4.23 -1.95 -10.48
N SER A 54 4.87 -3.07 -10.79
CA SER A 54 5.69 -3.79 -9.84
C SER A 54 7.15 -3.33 -9.91
N LYS A 55 7.81 -3.24 -8.77
CA LYS A 55 9.27 -3.09 -8.65
C LYS A 55 9.84 -4.39 -8.13
N ASN A 56 10.78 -5.00 -8.85
CA ASN A 56 11.34 -6.32 -8.50
C ASN A 56 10.25 -7.40 -8.30
N ASN A 57 9.22 -7.41 -9.14
CA ASN A 57 8.03 -8.28 -9.04
C ASN A 57 7.16 -8.08 -7.79
N GLU A 58 7.33 -6.97 -7.07
CA GLU A 58 6.52 -6.62 -5.91
C GLU A 58 5.64 -5.39 -6.21
N TYR A 59 4.35 -5.47 -5.89
CA TYR A 59 3.39 -4.35 -6.01
C TYR A 59 3.30 -3.49 -4.74
N LEU A 60 3.89 -3.97 -3.65
CA LEU A 60 3.99 -3.28 -2.38
C LEU A 60 5.44 -2.92 -2.13
N ASP A 61 5.66 -1.72 -1.63
CA ASP A 61 6.94 -1.30 -1.09
C ASP A 61 6.71 -0.69 0.31
N PHE A 62 7.80 -0.53 1.05
CA PHE A 62 7.78 -0.25 2.47
C PHE A 62 8.92 0.69 2.82
N TYR A 63 8.67 1.66 3.70
CA TYR A 63 9.74 2.47 4.29
C TYR A 63 9.37 2.94 5.70
N TRP A 64 10.38 3.29 6.50
CA TRP A 64 10.18 3.94 7.78
C TRP A 64 10.10 5.45 7.62
N LEU A 65 9.17 6.10 8.30
CA LEU A 65 9.26 7.50 8.71
C LEU A 65 9.81 7.54 10.13
N MET A 66 11.07 7.91 10.25
CA MET A 66 11.75 8.21 11.52
C MET A 66 11.35 9.62 11.96
N ASP A 67 11.09 9.80 13.24
CA ASP A 67 10.66 11.09 13.81
C ASP A 67 9.49 11.70 13.02
N ARG A 68 8.61 10.83 12.49
CA ARG A 68 7.44 11.17 11.65
C ARG A 68 7.73 11.90 10.34
N ALA A 69 8.98 12.13 9.97
CA ALA A 69 9.35 12.95 8.81
C ALA A 69 10.46 12.35 7.94
N THR A 70 11.48 11.75 8.55
CA THR A 70 12.68 11.31 7.84
C THR A 70 12.47 9.93 7.25
N ARG A 71 12.47 9.83 5.92
CA ARG A 71 12.40 8.53 5.23
C ARG A 71 13.67 7.73 5.49
N LYS A 72 13.50 6.46 5.86
CA LYS A 72 14.57 5.47 5.98
C LYS A 72 14.15 4.17 5.31
N GLU A 73 14.99 3.69 4.41
CA GLU A 73 14.80 2.41 3.75
C GLU A 73 14.87 1.25 4.74
N ILE A 74 14.05 0.24 4.50
CA ILE A 74 13.99 -0.94 5.35
C ILE A 74 15.05 -1.94 4.90
N ASN A 75 15.77 -2.52 5.85
CA ASN A 75 16.74 -3.55 5.51
C ASN A 75 16.01 -4.81 4.96
N PRO A 76 16.66 -5.63 4.11
CA PRO A 76 16.00 -6.76 3.47
C PRO A 76 15.39 -7.80 4.44
N VAL A 77 16.00 -8.00 5.60
CA VAL A 77 15.53 -8.97 6.60
C VAL A 77 14.22 -8.52 7.27
N ILE A 78 14.11 -7.24 7.62
CA ILE A 78 12.88 -6.67 8.17
C ILE A 78 11.83 -6.59 7.07
N ARG A 79 12.23 -6.30 5.82
CA ARG A 79 11.31 -6.27 4.66
C ARG A 79 10.59 -7.61 4.51
N SER A 80 11.32 -8.73 4.53
CA SER A 80 10.70 -10.05 4.39
C SER A 80 9.73 -10.35 5.54
N GLN A 81 10.07 -9.97 6.77
CA GLN A 81 9.15 -10.09 7.91
C GLN A 81 7.87 -9.24 7.75
N ILE A 82 7.97 -8.05 7.16
CA ILE A 82 6.80 -7.20 6.88
C ILE A 82 5.95 -7.80 5.75
N GLN A 83 6.58 -8.37 4.71
CA GLN A 83 5.88 -9.04 3.63
C GLN A 83 5.06 -10.23 4.13
N GLU A 84 5.53 -10.94 5.15
CA GLU A 84 4.74 -11.99 5.80
C GLU A 84 3.49 -11.44 6.52
N ARG A 85 3.53 -10.19 6.97
CA ARG A 85 2.41 -9.52 7.64
C ARG A 85 1.43 -8.87 6.66
N VAL A 86 1.94 -8.36 5.53
CA VAL A 86 1.16 -7.72 4.47
C VAL A 86 1.44 -8.42 3.14
N LYS A 87 0.72 -9.52 2.90
CA LYS A 87 0.97 -10.42 1.76
C LYS A 87 0.22 -9.96 0.52
N PHE A 88 0.92 -9.71 -0.58
CA PHE A 88 0.28 -9.64 -1.90
C PHE A 88 -0.29 -11.01 -2.28
N SER A 89 -1.48 -11.04 -2.88
CA SER A 89 -2.09 -12.31 -3.33
C SER A 89 -2.32 -12.38 -4.84
N SER A 90 -2.90 -11.35 -5.45
CA SER A 90 -3.25 -11.37 -6.86
C SER A 90 -3.52 -9.96 -7.38
N ILE A 91 -3.32 -9.75 -8.68
CA ILE A 91 -3.65 -8.53 -9.41
C ILE A 91 -4.59 -8.88 -10.56
N ASN A 92 -5.49 -7.97 -10.92
CA ASN A 92 -6.36 -8.13 -12.09
C ASN A 92 -5.63 -7.81 -13.41
N ASN A 93 -6.27 -8.18 -14.53
CA ASN A 93 -5.69 -8.01 -15.86
C ASN A 93 -5.49 -6.53 -16.24
N GLU A 94 -6.38 -5.65 -15.75
CA GLU A 94 -6.33 -4.21 -16.00
C GLU A 94 -5.22 -3.52 -15.20
N ARG A 95 -4.65 -4.20 -14.21
CA ARG A 95 -3.66 -3.70 -13.24
C ARG A 95 -4.14 -2.46 -12.50
N ASN A 96 -5.43 -2.35 -12.23
CA ASN A 96 -6.01 -1.26 -11.45
C ASN A 96 -6.63 -1.76 -10.13
N SER A 97 -6.57 -3.06 -9.86
CA SER A 97 -6.93 -3.65 -8.57
C SER A 97 -6.05 -4.85 -8.25
N TYR A 98 -5.59 -4.94 -7.00
CA TYR A 98 -4.96 -6.14 -6.45
C TYR A 98 -5.41 -6.39 -5.02
N LYS A 99 -5.15 -7.59 -4.52
CA LYS A 99 -5.51 -8.00 -3.17
C LYS A 99 -4.26 -8.15 -2.31
N ILE A 100 -4.37 -7.71 -1.06
CA ILE A 100 -3.38 -7.93 -0.02
C ILE A 100 -4.04 -8.55 1.21
N ARG A 101 -3.30 -9.33 1.99
CA ARG A 101 -3.78 -9.94 3.24
C ARG A 101 -3.03 -9.36 4.43
N LEU A 102 -3.77 -8.95 5.46
CA LEU A 102 -3.19 -8.55 6.74
C LEU A 102 -3.12 -9.78 7.65
N SER A 103 -1.98 -10.48 7.64
CA SER A 103 -1.80 -11.76 8.36
C SER A 103 -1.96 -11.60 9.87
N ASP A 104 -1.59 -10.45 10.43
CA ASP A 104 -1.72 -10.14 11.87
C ASP A 104 -3.16 -10.29 12.38
N LEU A 105 -4.17 -10.08 11.52
CA LEU A 105 -5.56 -10.23 11.91
C LEU A 105 -5.88 -11.67 12.34
N SER A 106 -5.25 -12.67 11.72
CA SER A 106 -5.49 -14.08 12.05
C SER A 106 -5.13 -14.47 13.50
N GLU A 107 -4.28 -13.67 14.15
CA GLU A 107 -3.85 -13.85 15.54
C GLU A 107 -4.78 -13.15 16.55
N LEU A 108 -5.79 -12.41 16.08
CA LEU A 108 -6.70 -11.61 16.88
C LEU A 108 -8.11 -12.21 16.91
N ASN A 109 -8.86 -11.87 17.95
CA ASN A 109 -10.30 -12.08 18.01
C ASN A 109 -11.00 -11.02 17.15
N HIS A 110 -11.46 -11.43 15.97
CA HIS A 110 -12.22 -10.58 15.05
C HIS A 110 -13.38 -11.36 14.41
N ASP A 111 -14.30 -10.63 13.80
CA ASP A 111 -15.49 -11.13 13.12
C ASP A 111 -15.48 -10.86 11.61
N LEU A 112 -14.31 -10.52 11.05
CA LEU A 112 -14.10 -10.40 9.62
C LEU A 112 -14.31 -11.75 8.91
N GLU A 113 -15.12 -11.76 7.85
CA GLU A 113 -15.31 -12.93 6.98
C GLU A 113 -14.04 -13.24 6.16
N ASP A 114 -13.34 -12.19 5.73
CA ASP A 114 -12.06 -12.28 5.03
C ASP A 114 -11.10 -11.19 5.54
N THR A 115 -9.83 -11.55 5.67
CA THR A 115 -8.73 -10.65 6.07
C THR A 115 -8.05 -10.03 4.85
N ALA A 116 -8.52 -10.33 3.64
CA ALA A 116 -8.05 -9.71 2.41
C ALA A 116 -8.62 -8.30 2.26
N MET A 117 -7.76 -7.39 1.85
CA MET A 117 -8.03 -6.01 1.54
C MET A 117 -7.81 -5.79 0.05
N GLU A 118 -8.75 -5.11 -0.59
CA GLU A 118 -8.64 -4.73 -2.00
C GLU A 118 -7.92 -3.39 -2.11
N VAL A 119 -6.84 -3.35 -2.89
CA VAL A 119 -6.12 -2.13 -3.25
C VAL A 119 -6.50 -1.78 -4.68
N SER A 120 -7.12 -0.62 -4.88
CA SER A 120 -7.59 -0.16 -6.19
C SER A 120 -7.02 1.21 -6.54
N SER A 121 -6.82 1.45 -7.83
CA SER A 121 -6.40 2.73 -8.39
C SER A 121 -7.47 3.26 -9.36
N ALA A 122 -7.68 4.57 -9.33
CA ALA A 122 -8.59 5.25 -10.23
C ALA A 122 -8.16 6.71 -10.47
N VAL A 123 -8.45 7.22 -11.65
CA VAL A 123 -8.31 8.65 -11.95
C VAL A 123 -9.58 9.36 -11.48
N ILE A 124 -9.44 10.21 -10.47
CA ILE A 124 -10.53 11.00 -9.89
C ILE A 124 -10.11 12.47 -9.96
N ASN A 125 -10.92 13.30 -10.63
CA ASN A 125 -10.62 14.72 -10.85
C ASN A 125 -9.23 14.95 -11.48
N GLY A 126 -8.88 14.13 -12.47
CA GLY A 126 -7.58 14.19 -13.17
C GLY A 126 -6.38 13.75 -12.34
N LYS A 127 -6.59 13.22 -11.12
CA LYS A 127 -5.51 12.74 -10.24
C LYS A 127 -5.64 11.24 -10.03
N CYS A 128 -4.52 10.53 -10.17
CA CYS A 128 -4.45 9.12 -9.78
C CYS A 128 -4.53 8.99 -8.26
N GLN A 129 -5.61 8.37 -7.78
CA GLN A 129 -5.86 8.06 -6.39
C GLN A 129 -5.83 6.54 -6.17
N VAL A 130 -5.37 6.14 -4.99
CA VAL A 130 -5.38 4.75 -4.56
C VAL A 130 -6.19 4.61 -3.28
N LYS A 131 -6.91 3.49 -3.14
CA LYS A 131 -7.63 3.12 -1.93
C LYS A 131 -7.24 1.72 -1.52
N SER A 132 -7.24 1.46 -0.22
CA SER A 132 -7.01 0.12 0.36
C SER A 132 -8.20 -0.22 1.24
N VAL A 133 -9.12 -1.06 0.75
CA VAL A 133 -10.46 -1.25 1.29
C VAL A 133 -10.61 -2.64 1.91
N LEU A 134 -10.87 -2.68 3.21
CA LEU A 134 -11.17 -3.88 3.98
C LEU A 134 -12.67 -3.92 4.28
N LYS A 135 -13.34 -5.04 3.95
CA LYS A 135 -14.74 -5.25 4.36
C LYS A 135 -14.77 -5.67 5.83
N LEU A 136 -15.45 -4.91 6.67
CA LEU A 136 -15.59 -5.21 8.09
C LEU A 136 -16.66 -6.29 8.33
N GLY A 137 -16.63 -6.88 9.53
CA GLY A 137 -17.63 -7.83 10.01
C GLY A 137 -18.81 -7.15 10.72
N PRO A 138 -19.63 -7.93 11.44
CA PRO A 138 -20.74 -7.43 12.27
C PRO A 138 -20.41 -6.23 13.17
N SER A 139 -19.26 -6.25 13.83
CA SER A 139 -18.76 -5.22 14.75
C SER A 139 -18.51 -3.88 14.05
N GLY A 140 -18.13 -3.93 12.78
CA GLY A 140 -18.01 -2.78 11.89
C GLY A 140 -19.24 -2.54 11.03
N LYS A 141 -20.39 -3.16 11.33
CA LYS A 141 -21.65 -3.09 10.57
C LYS A 141 -21.47 -3.39 9.07
N TYR A 142 -20.57 -4.31 8.74
CA TYR A 142 -20.25 -4.71 7.36
C TYR A 142 -19.80 -3.56 6.45
N ARG A 143 -19.31 -2.45 7.03
CA ARG A 143 -18.82 -1.28 6.30
C ARG A 143 -17.53 -1.59 5.53
N LYS A 144 -17.27 -0.81 4.49
CA LYS A 144 -16.04 -0.89 3.70
C LYS A 144 -15.03 0.13 4.23
N LEU A 145 -14.06 -0.31 5.01
CA LEU A 145 -13.04 0.56 5.57
C LEU A 145 -11.94 0.84 4.53
N ASN A 146 -11.86 2.06 4.00
CA ASN A 146 -10.67 2.57 3.33
C ASN A 146 -9.60 2.85 4.39
N LEU A 147 -8.76 1.85 4.65
CA LEU A 147 -7.77 1.86 5.70
C LEU A 147 -6.73 2.96 5.47
N LYS A 148 -6.45 3.74 6.52
CA LYS A 148 -5.43 4.79 6.51
C LYS A 148 -4.32 4.53 7.53
N ARG A 149 -4.67 3.91 8.64
CA ARG A 149 -3.77 3.69 9.77
C ARG A 149 -4.14 2.40 10.49
N THR A 150 -3.11 1.64 10.83
CA THR A 150 -3.18 0.57 11.83
C THR A 150 -2.34 0.97 13.03
N TYR A 151 -2.78 0.63 14.24
CA TYR A 151 -2.02 0.86 15.46
C TYR A 151 -2.03 -0.38 16.34
N CYS A 152 -0.84 -0.89 16.64
CA CYS A 152 -0.62 -2.06 17.49
C CYS A 152 -0.14 -1.62 18.87
N GLU A 153 -0.87 -1.97 19.92
CA GLU A 153 -0.35 -1.86 21.29
C GLU A 153 0.54 -3.08 21.56
N VAL A 154 1.85 -2.91 21.48
CA VAL A 154 2.82 -4.00 21.63
C VAL A 154 2.84 -4.50 23.07
N THR A 155 2.77 -5.81 23.25
CA THR A 155 3.11 -6.47 24.50
C THR A 155 4.61 -6.80 24.53
N THR A 156 5.22 -6.71 25.70
CA THR A 156 6.61 -7.12 25.92
C THR A 156 6.67 -8.29 26.88
N ASN A 157 7.69 -9.14 26.73
CA ASN A 157 8.00 -10.18 27.71
C ASN A 157 8.76 -9.58 28.93
N LEU A 158 9.11 -10.42 29.91
CA LEU A 158 9.79 -10.00 31.15
C LEU A 158 11.12 -9.26 30.91
N VAL A 159 11.78 -9.53 29.79
CA VAL A 159 13.05 -8.88 29.40
C VAL A 159 12.86 -7.69 28.45
N GLY A 160 11.63 -7.22 28.27
CA GLY A 160 11.31 -6.03 27.48
C GLY A 160 11.26 -6.26 25.96
N ILE A 161 11.31 -7.50 25.48
CA ILE A 161 11.28 -7.82 24.05
C ILE A 161 9.82 -7.87 23.57
N PRO A 162 9.48 -7.17 22.47
CA PRO A 162 8.16 -7.25 21.83
C PRO A 162 7.72 -8.69 21.51
N ASN A 163 6.49 -9.07 21.90
CA ASN A 163 5.92 -10.40 21.69
C ASN A 163 4.47 -10.38 21.13
N GLY A 164 4.19 -9.42 20.25
CA GLY A 164 2.93 -9.29 19.52
C GLY A 164 2.10 -8.07 19.92
N CYS A 165 0.85 -8.03 19.49
CA CYS A 165 -0.09 -6.94 19.76
C CYS A 165 -1.11 -7.35 20.82
N LYS A 166 -1.29 -6.56 21.88
CA LYS A 166 -2.39 -6.65 22.84
C LYS A 166 -3.73 -6.41 22.14
N PHE A 167 -3.76 -5.36 21.32
CA PHE A 167 -4.86 -5.04 20.43
C PHE A 167 -4.33 -4.37 19.16
N LEU A 168 -5.14 -4.42 18.11
CA LEU A 168 -4.92 -3.74 16.85
C LEU A 168 -6.11 -2.81 16.58
N ASP A 169 -5.82 -1.52 16.47
CA ASP A 169 -6.76 -0.52 15.98
C ASP A 169 -6.62 -0.39 14.46
N LEU A 170 -7.74 -0.44 13.75
CA LEU A 170 -7.84 -0.04 12.35
C LEU A 170 -8.60 1.28 12.25
N GLN A 171 -8.05 2.21 11.49
CA GLN A 171 -8.59 3.57 11.33
C GLN A 171 -8.58 3.99 9.86
N GLY A 172 -9.63 4.67 9.45
CA GLY A 172 -9.78 5.19 8.11
C GLY A 172 -11.16 5.80 7.91
N ASN A 173 -11.61 5.79 6.67
CA ASN A 173 -12.92 6.31 6.28
C ASN A 173 -13.73 5.20 5.64
N ASP A 174 -15.04 5.27 5.75
CA ASP A 174 -15.93 4.45 4.97
C ASP A 174 -15.75 4.76 3.47
N ALA A 175 -15.57 3.72 2.66
CA ALA A 175 -15.26 3.87 1.25
C ALA A 175 -16.41 4.47 0.44
N ASP A 176 -17.66 4.34 0.93
CA ASP A 176 -18.89 4.76 0.26
C ASP A 176 -19.40 6.12 0.81
N THR A 177 -19.23 6.39 2.11
CA THR A 177 -19.79 7.58 2.79
C THR A 177 -18.75 8.58 3.28
N ASP A 178 -17.46 8.23 3.26
CA ASP A 178 -16.32 9.02 3.78
C ASP A 178 -16.35 9.31 5.29
N GLU A 179 -17.34 8.78 6.03
CA GLU A 179 -17.39 8.87 7.48
C GLU A 179 -16.17 8.17 8.14
N ILE A 180 -15.69 8.73 9.24
CA ILE A 180 -14.57 8.14 9.99
C ILE A 180 -14.99 6.82 10.62
N ILE A 181 -14.19 5.79 10.40
CA ILE A 181 -14.34 4.48 11.04
C ILE A 181 -13.10 4.21 11.89
N LYS A 182 -13.34 3.78 13.13
CA LYS A 182 -12.34 3.20 14.02
C LYS A 182 -12.86 1.90 14.61
N ILE A 183 -12.09 0.83 14.48
CA ILE A 183 -12.41 -0.49 15.04
C ILE A 183 -11.18 -1.05 15.76
N ARG A 184 -11.42 -1.83 16.82
CA ARG A 184 -10.38 -2.44 17.64
C ARG A 184 -10.60 -3.94 17.72
N PHE A 185 -9.56 -4.71 17.43
CA PHE A 185 -9.51 -6.15 17.64
C PHE A 185 -8.53 -6.49 18.75
N PHE A 186 -8.88 -7.42 19.62
CA PHE A 186 -8.06 -7.82 20.77
C PHE A 186 -7.34 -9.14 20.49
N LYS A 187 -6.19 -9.36 21.12
CA LYS A 187 -5.49 -10.64 21.05
C LYS A 187 -6.40 -11.79 21.54
N LYS A 188 -6.21 -12.97 20.93
CA LYS A 188 -6.81 -14.23 21.37
C LYS A 188 -6.44 -14.57 22.81
#